data_AF-A0A7V9BEZ8-F1
#
_entry.id   AF-A0A7V9BEZ8-F1
#
_cell.length_a   1.000
_cell.length_b   1.000
_cell.length_c   1.000
_cell.angle_alpha   90.00
_cell.angle_beta   90.00
_cell.angle_gamma   90.00
#
_symmetry.space_group_name_H-M   'P 1'
#
loop_
_entity.id
_entity.type
_entity.pdbx_description
1 polymer ?
#
loop_
_entity_poly.entity_id
_entity_poly.type
_entity_poly.pdbx_seq_one_letter_code
_entity_poly.pdbx_strand_id
1 'polypeptide(L)' 'MRALAAGKHVLCEKPYSRHPAEVEDAFGAAAEAGLVLLEAFMYRHHS' A
#
# COMPACT_ATOMS: atom_id res chain seq x y z
N MET A 1 3.57 6.77 3.09
CA MET A 1 5.02 6.96 2.82
C MET A 1 5.95 6.76 4.02
N ARG A 2 5.75 7.40 5.21
CA ARG A 2 6.71 7.26 6.33
C ARG A 2 7.00 5.83 6.78
N ALA A 3 5.99 4.95 6.78
CA ALA A 3 6.17 3.54 7.15
C ALA A 3 6.98 2.75 6.11
N LEU A 4 6.70 2.93 4.81
CA LEU A 4 7.51 2.35 3.71
C LEU A 4 8.95 2.87 3.75
N ALA A 5 9.13 4.19 3.91
CA ALA A 5 10.45 4.81 4.04
C ALA A 5 11.25 4.31 5.27
N ALA A 6 10.55 3.83 6.29
CA ALA A 6 11.15 3.20 7.46
C ALA A 6 11.44 1.69 7.28
N GLY A 7 11.32 1.16 6.06
CA GLY A 7 11.59 -0.25 5.77
C GLY A 7 10.49 -1.21 6.20
N LYS A 8 9.25 -0.73 6.42
CA LYS A 8 8.15 -1.56 6.92
C LYS A 8 7.15 -1.88 5.82
N HIS A 9 6.69 -3.13 5.79
CA HIS A 9 5.47 -3.47 5.05
C HIS A 9 4.26 -2.72 5.63
N VAL A 10 3.31 -2.37 4.76
CA VAL A 10 2.16 -1.55 5.12
C VAL A 10 0.87 -2.22 4.68
N LEU A 11 -0.05 -2.39 5.63
CA LEU A 11 -1.46 -2.64 5.38
C LEU A 11 -2.24 -1.36 5.70
N CYS A 12 -3.14 -0.94 4.83
CA CYS A 12 -3.93 0.28 4.99
C CYS A 12 -5.41 0.05 4.67
N GLU A 13 -6.28 0.90 5.20
CA GLU A 13 -7.70 0.87 4.84
C GLU A 13 -7.92 1.35 3.40
N LYS A 14 -8.96 0.82 2.76
CA LYS A 14 -9.38 1.26 1.43
C LYS A 14 -10.26 2.53 1.50
N PRO A 15 -10.20 3.43 0.49
CA PRO A 15 -9.19 3.48 -0.55
C PRO A 15 -7.88 4.09 -0.03
N TYR A 16 -6.73 3.62 -0.52
CA TYR A 16 -5.40 4.15 -0.18
C TYR A 16 -5.31 5.66 -0.42
N SER A 17 -5.79 6.11 -1.57
CA SER A 17 -5.98 7.53 -1.90
C SER A 17 -7.13 7.70 -2.89
N ARG A 18 -7.68 8.92 -2.95
CA ARG A 18 -8.64 9.36 -3.97
C ARG A 18 -7.97 9.86 -5.26
N HIS A 19 -6.64 9.90 -5.30
CA HIS A 19 -5.85 10.38 -6.43
C HIS A 19 -5.05 9.22 -7.05
N PRO A 20 -5.32 8.82 -8.31
CA PRO A 20 -4.64 7.68 -8.92
C PRO A 20 -3.12 7.77 -8.94
N ALA A 21 -2.56 8.96 -9.23
CA ALA A 21 -1.12 9.18 -9.24
C ALA A 21 -0.47 8.89 -7.87
N GLU A 22 -1.13 9.24 -6.77
CA GLU A 22 -0.60 8.96 -5.42
C GLU A 22 -0.61 7.46 -5.09
N VAL A 23 -1.55 6.71 -5.67
CA VAL A 23 -1.58 5.25 -5.55
C VAL A 23 -0.41 4.66 -6.33
N GLU A 24 -0.23 5.06 -7.59
CA GLU A 24 0.86 4.59 -8.45
C GLU A 24 2.23 4.85 -7.80
N ASP A 25 2.47 6.07 -7.32
CA ASP A 25 3.72 6.46 -6.65
C ASP A 25 4.00 5.60 -5.41
N ALA A 26 2.96 5.32 -4.60
CA ALA A 26 3.13 4.55 -3.37
C ALA A 26 3.42 3.08 -3.61
N PHE A 27 2.73 2.46 -4.57
CA PHE A 27 2.98 1.08 -4.95
C PHE A 27 4.33 0.93 -5.67
N GLY A 28 4.73 1.92 -6.49
CA GLY A 28 6.07 2.01 -7.07
C GLY A 28 7.16 2.05 -6.01
N ALA A 29 7.04 2.95 -5.03
CA ALA A 29 8.00 3.07 -3.94
C ALA A 29 8.10 1.79 -3.08
N ALA A 30 6.97 1.10 -2.87
CA ALA A 30 6.98 -0.19 -2.17
C ALA A 30 7.74 -1.26 -2.98
N ALA A 31 7.49 -1.34 -4.29
CA ALA A 31 8.17 -2.28 -5.18
C ALA A 31 9.68 -2.04 -5.25
N GLU A 32 10.12 -0.79 -5.41
CA GLU A 32 11.53 -0.40 -5.41
C GLU A 32 12.24 -0.75 -4.10
N ALA A 33 11.55 -0.61 -2.97
CA ALA A 33 12.06 -0.96 -1.65
C ALA A 33 12.00 -2.47 -1.34
N GLY A 34 11.42 -3.31 -2.22
CA GLY A 34 11.17 -4.73 -1.95
C GLY A 34 10.17 -4.95 -0.80
N LEU A 35 9.27 -3.99 -0.56
CA LEU A 35 8.28 -4.03 0.50
C LEU A 35 6.87 -4.30 -0.06
N VAL A 36 6.03 -4.91 0.77
CA VAL A 36 4.60 -5.06 0.49
C VAL A 36 3.84 -3.81 0.97
N LEU A 37 3.05 -3.23 0.08
CA LEU A 37 1.94 -2.33 0.38
C LEU A 37 0.64 -3.02 -0.03
N LEU A 38 -0.34 -3.08 0.86
CA LEU A 38 -1.64 -3.72 0.62
C LEU A 38 -2.78 -2.84 1.13
N GLU A 39 -3.87 -2.79 0.36
CA GLU A 39 -5.16 -2.28 0.81
C GLU A 39 -6.00 -3.39 1.44
N ALA A 40 -6.71 -3.07 2.52
CA ALA A 40 -7.56 -3.99 3.29
C ALA A 40 -8.86 -4.34 2.55
N PHE A 41 -8.76 -5.02 1.41
CA PHE A 41 -9.89 -5.65 0.72
C PHE A 41 -10.34 -6.92 1.45
N MET A 42 -10.88 -6.75 2.66
CA MET A 42 -11.22 -7.85 3.59
C MET A 42 -12.14 -8.91 2.96
N TYR A 43 -13.02 -8.53 2.02
CA TYR A 43 -13.89 -9.47 1.33
C TYR A 43 -13.14 -10.55 0.53
N ARG A 44 -11.88 -10.31 0.14
CA ARG A 44 -11.03 -11.30 -0.56
C ARG A 44 -10.45 -12.35 0.39
N HIS A 45 -10.61 -12.15 1.70
CA HIS A 45 -10.04 -12.97 2.76
C HIS A 45 -11.10 -13.52 3.72
N HIS A 46 -12.38 -13.36 3.39
CA HIS A 46 -13.50 -13.93 4.13
C HIS A 46 -13.94 -15.25 3.48
N SER A 47 -14.08 -16.31 4.28
CA SER A 47 -14.46 -17.67 3.88
C SER A 47 -15.96 -17.91 4.04
#